data_AF-A0A2T5LXR0-F1
#
_entry.id   AF-A0A2T5LXR0-F1
#
_cell.length_a   1.000
_cell.length_b   1.000
_cell.length_c   1.000
_cell.angle_alpha   90.00
_cell.angle_beta   90.00
_cell.angle_gamma   90.00
#
_symmetry.space_group_name_H-M   'P 1'
#
loop_
_entity.id
_entity.type
_entity.pdbx_description
1 polymer ?
#
loop_
_entity_poly.entity_id
_entity_poly.type
_entity_poly.pdbx_seq_one_letter_code
_entity_poly.pdbx_strand_id
1 'polypeptide(L)'
;MAGNVGDKAMQGEWEEILVCVFEIKECMIMEFEGVSCNILDEEGKQQAGPFNEENGLVKQEVRSGDQCFVLKARIKFERSVSR
;
A
#
# COMPACT_ATOMS: atom_id res chain seq x y z
N MET A 1 -13.39 13.49 -15.22
CA MET A 1 -11.95 13.19 -15.13
C MET A 1 -11.85 11.81 -14.53
N ALA A 2 -11.33 10.83 -15.27
CA ALA A 2 -10.98 9.54 -14.68
C ALA A 2 -9.67 9.78 -13.91
N GLY A 3 -9.72 9.71 -12.58
CA GLY A 3 -8.49 9.66 -11.78
C GLY A 3 -7.73 8.38 -12.09
N ASN A 4 -6.42 8.40 -11.93
CA ASN A 4 -5.63 7.18 -12.07
C ASN A 4 -5.97 6.23 -10.91
N VAL A 5 -5.91 4.92 -11.18
CA VAL A 5 -6.09 3.89 -10.13
C VAL A 5 -5.05 4.13 -9.05
N GLY A 6 -5.50 4.27 -7.80
CA GLY A 6 -4.64 4.54 -6.66
C GLY A 6 -4.54 6.00 -6.24
N ASP A 7 -5.09 6.95 -7.01
CA ASP A 7 -5.06 8.37 -6.64
C ASP A 7 -5.80 8.63 -5.32
N LYS A 8 -6.92 7.93 -5.07
CA LYS A 8 -7.67 8.07 -3.82
C LYS A 8 -6.92 7.39 -2.68
N ALA A 9 -6.37 6.20 -2.94
CA ALA A 9 -5.54 5.49 -1.96
C ALA A 9 -4.40 6.36 -1.43
N MET A 10 -3.66 7.02 -2.32
CA MET A 10 -2.54 7.91 -1.98
C MET A 10 -2.97 9.22 -1.30
N GLN A 11 -4.27 9.56 -1.36
CA GLN A 11 -4.86 10.70 -0.65
C GLN A 11 -5.43 10.31 0.72
N GLY A 12 -5.27 9.05 1.13
CA GLY A 12 -5.78 8.53 2.41
C GLY A 12 -7.24 8.06 2.36
N GLU A 13 -7.85 8.02 1.17
CA GLU A 13 -9.17 7.43 0.98
C GLU A 13 -9.07 5.95 0.64
N TRP A 14 -9.99 5.13 1.14
CA TRP A 14 -10.04 3.73 0.75
C TRP A 14 -10.40 3.59 -0.73
N GLU A 15 -9.57 2.86 -1.46
CA GLU A 15 -9.80 2.54 -2.87
C GLU A 15 -9.68 1.03 -3.09
N GLU A 16 -10.60 0.47 -3.88
CA GLU A 16 -10.44 -0.89 -4.38
C GLU A 16 -9.46 -0.89 -5.54
N ILE A 17 -8.40 -1.69 -5.40
CA ILE A 17 -7.31 -1.79 -6.36
C ILE A 17 -7.26 -3.20 -6.91
N LEU A 18 -7.17 -3.29 -8.23
CA LEU A 18 -6.91 -4.53 -8.97
C LEU A 18 -5.57 -4.37 -9.69
N VAL A 19 -4.60 -5.20 -9.31
CA VAL A 19 -3.26 -5.30 -9.92
C VAL A 19 -2.58 -3.93 -10.10
N CYS A 20 -1.95 -3.43 -9.04
CA CYS A 20 -1.22 -2.17 -9.07
C CYS A 20 0.08 -2.26 -8.26
N VAL A 21 1.05 -1.43 -8.65
CA VAL A 21 2.29 -1.24 -7.91
C VAL A 21 2.34 0.21 -7.47
N PHE A 22 2.39 0.43 -6.16
CA PHE A 22 2.59 1.77 -5.60
C PHE A 22 4.07 1.97 -5.31
N GLU A 23 4.65 3.02 -5.90
CA GLU A 23 5.97 3.53 -5.53
C GLU A 23 5.79 4.57 -4.41
N ILE A 24 6.28 4.25 -3.23
CA ILE A 24 6.14 5.10 -2.06
C ILE A 24 7.20 6.21 -2.09
N LYS A 25 6.77 7.47 -2.03
CA LYS A 25 7.67 8.64 -2.15
C LYS A 25 8.01 9.33 -0.83
N GLU A 26 7.31 8.96 0.23
CA GLU A 26 7.48 9.51 1.58
C GLU A 26 7.01 8.46 2.59
N CYS A 27 7.43 8.56 3.84
CA CYS A 27 6.99 7.61 4.86
C CYS A 27 5.47 7.73 5.10
N MET A 28 4.77 6.61 5.05
CA MET A 28 3.32 6.53 5.23
C MET A 28 2.94 5.31 6.07
N ILE A 29 1.71 5.29 6.56
CA ILE A 29 1.04 4.11 7.09
C ILE A 29 0.13 3.57 5.99
N MET A 30 0.45 2.38 5.50
CA MET A 30 -0.44 1.61 4.63
C MET A 30 -1.48 0.90 5.49
N GLU A 31 -2.75 1.06 5.15
CA GLU A 31 -3.81 0.17 5.63
C GLU A 31 -4.30 -0.69 4.46
N PHE A 32 -4.32 -2.00 4.66
CA PHE A 32 -4.61 -2.99 3.61
C PHE A 32 -5.60 -4.03 4.11
N GLU A 33 -6.53 -4.42 3.25
CA GLU A 33 -7.35 -5.61 3.43
C GLU A 33 -7.71 -6.22 2.08
N GLY A 34 -7.32 -7.48 1.88
CA GLY A 34 -7.60 -8.17 0.63
C GLY A 34 -6.72 -9.38 0.39
N VAL A 35 -6.62 -9.75 -0.89
CA VAL A 35 -6.09 -11.02 -1.36
C VAL A 35 -4.57 -11.09 -1.26
N SER A 36 -3.88 -10.03 -1.70
CA SER A 36 -2.41 -10.05 -1.70
C SER A 36 -1.81 -8.64 -1.72
N CYS A 37 -0.86 -8.39 -0.81
CA CYS A 37 0.11 -7.30 -0.89
C CYS A 37 1.49 -7.77 -0.44
N ASN A 38 2.51 -7.47 -1.24
CA ASN A 38 3.93 -7.61 -0.88
C ASN A 38 4.58 -6.24 -0.87
N ILE A 39 5.44 -5.99 0.11
CA ILE A 39 6.21 -4.74 0.19
C ILE A 39 7.68 -5.10 -0.01
N LEU A 40 8.26 -4.54 -1.06
CA LEU A 40 9.68 -4.67 -1.36
C LEU A 40 10.39 -3.34 -1.10
N ASP A 41 11.62 -3.39 -0.61
CA ASP A 41 12.50 -2.21 -0.52
C ASP A 41 13.11 -1.84 -1.89
N GLU A 42 13.90 -0.76 -1.91
CA GLU A 42 14.59 -0.27 -3.12
C GLU A 42 15.54 -1.30 -3.77
N GLU A 43 16.01 -2.29 -3.01
CA GLU A 43 16.86 -3.38 -3.51
C GLU A 43 16.04 -4.58 -4.02
N GLY A 44 14.70 -4.49 -3.95
CA GLY A 44 13.78 -5.56 -4.32
C GLY A 44 13.69 -6.68 -3.28
N LYS A 45 14.19 -6.47 -2.06
CA LYS A 45 14.07 -7.44 -0.97
C LYS A 45 12.75 -7.24 -0.26
N GLN A 46 12.16 -8.34 0.19
CA GLN A 46 10.91 -8.31 0.91
C GLN A 46 11.08 -7.67 2.29
N GLN A 47 10.43 -6.53 2.48
CA GLN A 47 10.41 -5.78 3.73
C GLN A 47 9.24 -6.20 4.62
N ALA A 48 8.06 -6.45 4.02
CA ALA A 48 6.86 -6.86 4.74
C ALA A 48 5.89 -7.64 3.84
N GLY A 49 4.94 -8.35 4.46
CA GLY A 49 4.06 -9.30 3.79
C GLY A 49 4.69 -10.69 3.64
N PRO A 50 4.15 -11.58 2.78
CA PRO A 50 2.91 -11.39 2.03
C PRO A 50 1.72 -11.22 2.97
N PHE A 51 0.92 -10.20 2.73
CA PHE A 51 -0.38 -10.04 3.38
C PHE A 51 -1.46 -10.67 2.52
N ASN A 52 -2.46 -11.27 3.14
CA ASN A 52 -3.58 -11.94 2.48
C ASN A 52 -4.86 -11.82 3.34
N GLU A 53 -5.92 -12.50 2.91
CA GLU A 53 -7.24 -12.44 3.55
C GLU A 53 -7.23 -12.93 5.00
N GLU A 54 -6.31 -13.84 5.36
CA GLU A 54 -6.19 -14.39 6.71
C GLU A 54 -5.66 -13.35 7.70
N ASN A 55 -4.96 -12.31 7.22
CA ASN A 55 -4.48 -11.23 8.07
C ASN A 55 -5.60 -10.26 8.48
N GLY A 56 -6.74 -10.24 7.77
CA GLY A 56 -7.79 -9.24 7.96
C GLY A 56 -7.29 -7.83 7.62
N LEU A 57 -7.55 -6.85 8.50
CA LEU A 57 -7.06 -5.48 8.35
C LEU A 57 -5.61 -5.37 8.82
N VAL A 58 -4.71 -5.10 7.89
CA VAL A 58 -3.28 -4.87 8.14
C VAL A 58 -2.98 -3.37 8.21
N LYS A 59 -2.14 -2.97 9.17
CA LYS A 59 -1.50 -1.65 9.21
C LYS A 59 0.00 -1.83 9.18
N GLN A 60 0.67 -1.19 8.24
CA GLN A 60 2.11 -1.37 8.01
C GLN A 60 2.76 -0.03 7.67
N GLU A 61 3.87 0.29 8.33
CA GLU A 61 4.72 1.40 7.93
C GLU A 61 5.41 1.08 6.60
N VAL A 62 5.32 2.02 5.67
CA VAL A 62 6.03 2.03 4.38
C VAL A 62 6.86 3.30 4.29
N ARG A 63 8.02 3.18 3.65
CA ARG A 63 9.09 4.17 3.58
C ARG A 63 9.24 4.64 2.13
N SER A 64 9.86 5.80 1.98
CA SER A 64 10.28 6.25 0.64
C SER A 64 11.14 5.18 -0.01
N GLY A 65 10.85 4.88 -1.27
CA GLY A 65 11.54 3.86 -2.06
C GLY A 65 10.86 2.49 -2.05
N ASP A 66 9.97 2.22 -1.08
CA ASP A 66 9.27 0.95 -1.00
C ASP A 66 8.29 0.79 -2.18
N GLN A 67 8.13 -0.44 -2.63
CA GLN A 67 7.20 -0.84 -3.68
C GLN A 67 6.14 -1.77 -3.10
N CYS A 68 4.88 -1.33 -3.13
CA CYS A 68 3.74 -2.14 -2.67
C CYS A 68 3.06 -2.80 -3.87
N PHE A 69 3.22 -4.12 -4.02
CA PHE A 69 2.62 -4.92 -5.08
C PHE A 69 1.27 -5.46 -4.63
N VAL A 70 0.19 -4.87 -5.11
CA VAL A 70 -1.19 -5.22 -4.74
C VAL A 70 -1.84 -6.01 -5.87
N LEU A 71 -2.32 -7.22 -5.58
CA LEU A 71 -3.08 -8.00 -6.57
C LEU A 71 -4.57 -7.65 -6.55
N LYS A 72 -5.19 -7.65 -5.37
CA LYS A 72 -6.58 -7.26 -5.15
C LYS A 72 -6.78 -6.90 -3.70
N ALA A 73 -7.18 -5.66 -3.41
CA ALA A 73 -7.48 -5.23 -2.05
C ALA A 73 -8.26 -3.92 -2.02
N ARG A 74 -8.83 -3.61 -0.85
CA ARG A 74 -9.02 -2.22 -0.46
C ARG A 74 -7.75 -1.75 0.23
N ILE A 75 -7.27 -0.56 -0.15
CA ILE A 75 -6.04 0.02 0.41
C ILE A 75 -6.19 1.53 0.58
N LYS A 76 -5.48 2.11 1.55
CA LYS A 76 -5.21 3.54 1.66
C LYS A 76 -3.84 3.79 2.27
N PHE A 77 -3.30 4.97 2.03
CA PHE A 77 -2.04 5.42 2.60
C PHE A 77 -2.24 6.72 3.36
N GLU A 78 -1.95 6.70 4.66
CA GLU A 78 -1.99 7.90 5.50
C GLU A 78 -0.56 8.40 5.73
N ARG A 79 -0.31 9.69 5.49
CA ARG A 79 0.98 10.28 5.83
C ARG A 79 1.24 10.15 7.32
N SER A 80 2.42 9.66 7.69
CA SER A 80 2.83 9.69 9.09
C SER A 80 3.10 11.14 9.48
N VAL A 81 2.21 11.73 10.28
CA VAL A 81 2.45 13.06 10.83
C VAL A 81 3.55 12.93 11.88
N SER A 82 4.80 13.21 11.49
CA SER A 82 5.84 13.50 12.47
C SER A 82 5.40 14.75 13.23
N ARG A 83 4.98 14.57 14.48
CA ARG A 83 4.79 15.69 15.42
C ARG A 83 6.13 16.30 15.79
#